data_AF-A0A925HHC0-F1
#
_entry.id   AF-A0A925HHC0-F1
#
_cell.length_a   1.000
_cell.length_b   1.000
_cell.length_c   1.000
_cell.angle_alpha   90.00
_cell.angle_beta   90.00
_cell.angle_gamma   90.00
#
_symmetry.space_group_name_H-M   'P 1'
#
loop_
_entity.id
_entity.type
_entity.pdbx_description
1 polymer ?
#
loop_
_entity_poly.entity_id
_entity_poly.type
_entity_poly.pdbx_seq_one_letter_code
_entity_poly.pdbx_strand_id
1 'polypeptide(L)'
;MKLTPMRFTTIEGTDVTVQVTSPSDAKRAIKELRHRKKEVGLHRRALVRQQKTAQKEQTRSERDTAERARRRGVIASMTRMARVFRKQKPLYDLASIEQELQMTDEVMHNIDECILQIEGKLLLSN
;
A
#
# COMPACT_ATOMS: atom_id res chain seq x y z
N MET A 1 12.63 5.22 -2.04
CA MET A 1 12.69 4.91 -3.48
C MET A 1 13.26 6.12 -4.21
N LYS A 2 14.34 5.98 -4.99
CA LYS A 2 14.76 7.06 -5.91
C LYS A 2 13.90 6.94 -7.17
N LEU A 3 13.06 7.93 -7.39
CA LEU A 3 12.12 7.95 -8.50
C LEU A 3 12.74 8.73 -9.66
N THR A 4 12.55 8.23 -10.87
CA THR A 4 13.00 8.93 -12.08
C THR A 4 12.32 10.31 -12.13
N PRO A 5 13.05 11.41 -12.34
CA PRO A 5 12.43 12.72 -12.40
C PRO A 5 11.41 12.76 -13.54
N MET A 6 10.20 13.19 -13.21
CA MET A 6 9.12 13.38 -14.17
C MET A 6 9.22 14.76 -14.79
N ARG A 7 8.93 14.84 -16.09
CA ARG A 7 9.02 16.12 -16.82
C ARG A 7 7.68 16.84 -16.90
N PHE A 8 6.59 16.08 -16.96
CA PHE A 8 5.25 16.65 -17.20
C PHE A 8 4.28 16.42 -16.04
N THR A 9 4.67 15.59 -15.06
CA THR A 9 3.80 15.13 -13.98
C THR A 9 4.41 15.44 -12.63
N THR A 10 3.61 15.93 -11.68
CA THR A 10 3.99 16.07 -10.28
C THR A 10 3.02 15.27 -9.42
N ILE A 11 3.53 14.52 -8.45
CA ILE A 11 2.73 13.70 -7.53
C ILE A 11 3.06 14.13 -6.10
N GLU A 12 2.06 14.69 -5.41
CA GLU A 12 2.17 15.15 -4.03
C GLU A 12 1.12 14.40 -3.19
N GLY A 13 1.57 13.43 -2.39
CA GLY A 13 0.65 12.55 -1.68
C GLY A 13 -0.18 11.72 -2.67
N THR A 14 -1.50 11.95 -2.69
CA THR A 14 -2.45 11.33 -3.63
C THR A 14 -2.73 12.20 -4.86
N ASP A 15 -2.38 13.49 -4.83
CA ASP A 15 -2.66 14.41 -5.92
C ASP A 15 -1.70 14.19 -7.09
N VAL A 16 -2.27 14.04 -8.29
CA VAL A 16 -1.53 13.87 -9.54
C VAL A 16 -1.85 15.06 -10.44
N THR A 17 -0.84 15.86 -10.74
CA THR A 17 -0.98 17.03 -11.60
C THR A 17 -0.17 16.84 -12.88
N VAL A 18 -0.75 17.23 -14.02
CA VAL A 18 -0.10 17.10 -15.33
C VAL A 18 -0.15 18.43 -16.07
N GLN A 19 1.01 18.88 -16.54
CA GLN A 19 1.15 20.10 -17.33
C GLN A 19 1.68 19.75 -18.72
N VAL A 20 0.85 19.95 -19.75
CA VAL A 20 1.19 19.69 -21.15
C VAL A 20 0.71 20.83 -22.03
N THR A 21 1.58 21.31 -22.92
CA THR A 21 1.32 22.47 -23.79
C THR A 21 1.15 22.10 -25.25
N SER A 22 1.55 20.89 -25.66
CA SER A 22 1.47 20.44 -27.05
C SER A 22 0.92 19.00 -27.16
N PRO A 23 0.36 18.60 -28.32
CA PRO A 23 -0.12 17.23 -28.53
C PRO A 23 0.99 16.17 -28.46
N SER A 24 2.22 16.52 -28.85
CA SER A 24 3.38 15.63 -28.74
C SER A 24 3.80 15.45 -27.28
N ASP A 25 3.75 16.51 -26.46
CA ASP A 25 4.03 16.44 -25.03
C ASP A 25 2.95 15.64 -24.28
N ALA A 26 1.68 15.79 -24.66
CA ALA A 26 0.58 14.99 -24.11
C ALA A 26 0.81 13.48 -24.29
N LYS A 27 1.24 13.04 -25.48
CA LYS A 27 1.60 11.63 -25.72
C LYS A 27 2.79 11.16 -24.88
N ARG A 28 3.75 12.05 -24.58
CA ARG A 28 4.90 11.76 -23.72
C ARG A 28 4.49 11.69 -22.24
N ALA A 29 3.65 12.62 -21.78
CA ALA A 29 3.10 12.62 -20.43
C ALA A 29 2.30 11.35 -20.13
N ILE A 30 1.47 10.87 -21.08
CA ILE A 30 0.78 9.58 -20.95
C ILE A 30 1.77 8.42 -20.73
N LYS A 31 2.91 8.42 -21.43
CA LYS A 31 3.94 7.38 -21.22
C LYS A 31 4.58 7.49 -19.82
N GLU A 32 4.85 8.70 -19.34
CA GLU A 32 5.36 8.93 -17.98
C GLU A 32 4.36 8.45 -16.92
N LEU A 33 3.08 8.81 -17.06
CA LEU A 33 1.99 8.37 -16.18
C LEU A 33 1.84 6.84 -16.17
N ARG A 34 1.87 6.20 -17.34
CA ARG A 34 1.81 4.72 -17.44
C ARG A 34 3.03 4.05 -16.82
N HIS A 35 4.22 4.62 -16.99
CA HIS A 35 5.43 4.13 -16.32
C HIS A 35 5.26 4.23 -14.81
N ARG A 36 4.80 5.38 -14.33
CA ARG A 36 4.56 5.61 -12.90
C ARG A 36 3.56 4.64 -12.31
N LYS A 37 2.44 4.44 -12.99
CA LYS A 37 1.41 3.48 -12.57
C LYS A 37 2.00 2.09 -12.36
N LYS A 38 2.96 1.66 -13.20
CA LYS A 38 3.66 0.38 -13.03
C LYS A 38 4.53 0.37 -11.77
N GLU A 39 5.24 1.44 -11.46
CA GLU A 39 6.03 1.57 -10.23
C GLU A 39 5.15 1.53 -8.99
N VAL A 40 4.07 2.32 -8.97
CA VAL A 40 3.08 2.34 -7.88
C VAL A 40 2.44 0.96 -7.72
N GLY A 41 2.11 0.29 -8.83
CA GLY A 41 1.60 -1.08 -8.81
C GLY A 41 2.60 -2.12 -8.29
N LEU A 42 3.92 -1.92 -8.48
CA LEU A 42 4.95 -2.75 -7.84
C LEU A 42 4.96 -2.54 -6.33
N HIS A 43 4.90 -1.28 -5.88
CA HIS A 43 4.82 -0.93 -4.46
C HIS A 43 3.59 -1.55 -3.79
N ARG A 44 2.41 -1.38 -4.41
CA ARG A 44 1.16 -2.02 -3.99
C ARG A 44 1.32 -3.53 -3.80
N ARG A 45 1.92 -4.22 -4.77
CA ARG A 45 2.16 -5.67 -4.69
C ARG A 45 3.07 -6.05 -3.51
N ALA A 46 4.05 -5.22 -3.18
CA ALA A 46 4.89 -5.42 -2.01
C ALA A 46 4.07 -5.25 -0.71
N LEU A 47 3.26 -4.19 -0.61
CA LEU A 47 2.38 -3.96 0.54
C LEU A 47 1.37 -5.10 0.75
N VAL A 48 0.72 -5.58 -0.31
CA VAL A 48 -0.20 -6.74 -0.22
C VAL A 48 0.53 -7.99 0.29
N ARG A 49 1.80 -8.20 -0.10
CA ARG A 49 2.58 -9.32 0.42
C ARG A 49 2.86 -9.14 1.92
N GLN A 50 3.23 -7.94 2.35
CA GLN A 50 3.45 -7.60 3.75
C GLN A 50 2.19 -7.78 4.60
N GLN A 51 1.04 -7.33 4.11
CA GLN A 51 -0.25 -7.55 4.76
C GLN A 51 -0.54 -9.04 4.94
N LYS A 52 -0.34 -9.86 3.89
CA LYS A 52 -0.55 -11.31 3.96
C LYS A 52 0.40 -11.99 4.93
N THR A 53 1.65 -11.56 5.03
CA THR A 53 2.60 -12.13 6.00
C THR A 53 2.22 -11.75 7.42
N ALA A 54 1.88 -10.49 7.65
CA ALA A 54 1.44 -9.99 8.96
C ALA A 54 0.17 -10.71 9.45
N GLN A 55 -0.83 -10.89 8.59
CA GLN A 55 -2.05 -11.64 8.91
C GLN A 55 -1.74 -13.10 9.28
N LYS A 56 -0.89 -13.79 8.51
CA LYS A 56 -0.50 -15.18 8.80
C LYS A 56 0.22 -15.30 10.14
N GLU A 57 1.10 -14.35 10.47
CA GLU A 57 1.80 -14.33 11.76
C GLU A 57 0.85 -14.09 12.93
N GLN A 58 -0.11 -13.16 12.78
CA GLN A 58 -1.15 -12.93 13.78
C GLN A 58 -1.98 -14.20 14.03
N THR A 59 -2.49 -14.84 12.98
CA THR A 59 -3.25 -16.09 13.11
C THR A 59 -2.43 -17.21 13.76
N ARG A 60 -1.13 -17.30 13.46
CA ARG A 60 -0.24 -18.28 14.12
C ARG A 60 -0.07 -17.98 15.61
N SER A 61 0.16 -16.73 15.97
CA SER A 61 0.27 -16.31 17.38
C SER A 61 -1.02 -16.58 18.16
N GLU A 62 -2.18 -16.31 17.56
CA GLU A 62 -3.49 -16.61 18.15
C GLU A 62 -3.70 -18.12 18.37
N ARG A 63 -3.31 -18.96 17.39
CA ARG A 63 -3.35 -20.42 17.55
C ARG A 63 -2.43 -20.91 18.67
N ASP A 64 -1.19 -20.42 18.70
CA ASP A 64 -0.20 -20.74 19.72
C ASP A 64 -0.68 -20.34 21.12
N THR A 65 -1.29 -19.16 21.26
CA THR A 65 -1.82 -18.68 22.54
C THR A 65 -3.04 -19.49 22.98
N ALA A 66 -3.93 -19.86 22.05
CA ALA A 66 -5.07 -20.74 22.31
C ALA A 66 -4.62 -22.15 22.73
N GLU A 67 -3.62 -22.73 22.06
CA GLU A 67 -3.07 -24.04 22.42
C GLU A 67 -2.38 -24.00 23.79
N ARG A 68 -1.57 -22.95 24.05
CA ARG A 68 -0.97 -22.73 25.38
C ARG A 68 -2.02 -22.50 26.46
N ALA A 69 -3.16 -21.88 26.15
CA ALA A 69 -4.27 -21.71 27.09
C ALA A 69 -4.97 -23.04 27.40
N ARG A 70 -5.21 -23.89 26.39
CA ARG A 70 -5.75 -25.24 26.56
C ARG A 70 -4.81 -26.13 27.40
N ARG A 71 -3.51 -26.12 27.11
CA ARG A 71 -2.50 -26.84 27.92
C ARG A 71 -2.37 -26.27 29.34
N ARG A 72 -2.55 -24.95 29.51
CA ARG A 72 -2.60 -24.32 30.84
C ARG A 72 -3.88 -24.62 31.62
N GLY A 73 -4.98 -25.04 31.02
CA GLY A 73 -6.16 -25.50 31.75
C GLY A 73 -5.85 -26.62 32.76
N VAL A 74 -4.77 -27.38 32.53
CA VAL A 74 -4.28 -28.44 33.42
C VAL A 74 -3.20 -27.94 34.41
N ILE A 75 -2.57 -26.79 34.17
CA ILE A 75 -1.41 -26.25 34.95
C ILE A 75 -1.72 -24.86 35.57
N ALA A 76 -2.95 -24.36 35.42
CA ALA A 76 -3.36 -22.99 35.79
C ALA A 76 -3.32 -22.69 37.30
N SER A 77 -3.17 -23.71 38.15
CA SER A 77 -3.10 -23.52 39.59
C SER A 77 -1.76 -22.93 40.05
N MET A 78 -0.64 -23.09 39.32
CA MET A 78 0.70 -22.77 39.86
C MET A 78 1.38 -21.50 39.32
N THR A 79 0.93 -20.88 38.22
CA THR A 79 1.72 -19.82 37.54
C THR A 79 1.07 -18.44 37.47
N ARG A 80 0.13 -18.14 38.38
CA ARG A 80 -0.67 -16.91 38.36
C ARG A 80 0.11 -15.61 38.68
N MET A 81 1.36 -15.69 39.18
CA MET A 81 2.12 -14.50 39.59
C MET A 81 3.10 -13.91 38.56
N ALA A 82 3.50 -14.64 37.50
CA ALA A 82 4.61 -14.17 36.63
C ALA A 82 4.18 -13.43 35.35
N ARG A 83 2.89 -13.30 35.05
CA ARG A 83 2.41 -13.07 33.66
C ARG A 83 1.88 -11.66 33.34
N VAL A 84 2.01 -10.70 34.25
CA VAL A 84 1.51 -9.33 34.04
C VAL A 84 2.41 -8.50 33.09
N PHE A 85 3.62 -8.94 32.76
CA PHE A 85 4.67 -8.06 32.19
C PHE A 85 5.17 -8.32 30.77
N ARG A 86 4.43 -9.01 29.90
CA ARG A 86 4.83 -9.06 28.47
C ARG A 86 3.65 -8.78 27.53
N LYS A 87 3.37 -7.49 27.32
CA LYS A 87 2.72 -7.01 26.10
C LYS A 87 3.66 -7.31 24.93
N GLN A 88 3.42 -8.41 24.20
CA GLN A 88 4.00 -8.59 22.88
C GLN A 88 3.50 -7.44 22.00
N LYS A 89 4.40 -6.52 21.64
CA LYS A 89 4.11 -5.56 20.58
C LYS A 89 3.89 -6.35 19.30
N PRO A 90 2.78 -6.17 18.56
CA PRO A 90 2.62 -6.80 17.26
C PRO A 90 3.76 -6.34 16.35
N LEU A 91 4.39 -7.29 15.65
CA LEU A 91 5.54 -7.06 14.76
C LEU A 91 5.19 -6.19 13.54
N TYR A 92 3.90 -6.04 13.24
CA TYR A 92 3.38 -5.26 12.11
C TYR A 92 2.16 -4.44 12.55
N ASP A 93 2.14 -3.17 12.17
CA ASP A 93 0.94 -2.34 12.27
C ASP A 93 0.10 -2.57 11.01
N LEU A 94 -0.92 -3.44 11.14
CA LEU A 94 -1.82 -3.74 10.03
C LEU A 94 -2.59 -2.52 9.56
N ALA A 95 -2.93 -1.59 10.46
CA ALA A 95 -3.67 -0.39 10.14
C ALA A 95 -2.83 0.54 9.26
N SER A 96 -1.53 0.68 9.56
CA SER A 96 -0.64 1.49 8.71
C SER A 96 -0.48 0.89 7.31
N ILE A 97 -0.38 -0.44 7.19
CA ILE A 97 -0.28 -1.12 5.88
C ILE A 97 -1.56 -0.93 5.06
N GLU A 98 -2.72 -1.01 5.71
CA GLU A 98 -4.01 -0.81 5.06
C GLU A 98 -4.20 0.65 4.60
N GLN A 99 -3.82 1.62 5.43
CA GLN A 99 -3.81 3.03 5.05
C GLN A 99 -2.89 3.28 3.85
N GLU A 100 -1.68 2.73 3.85
CA GLU A 100 -0.74 2.90 2.74
C GLU A 100 -1.24 2.23 1.45
N LEU A 101 -1.93 1.08 1.56
CA LEU A 101 -2.60 0.44 0.43
C LEU A 101 -3.70 1.34 -0.15
N GLN A 102 -4.53 1.93 0.70
CA GLN A 102 -5.60 2.83 0.28
C GLN A 102 -5.03 4.05 -0.45
N MET A 103 -4.01 4.71 0.11
CA MET A 103 -3.34 5.83 -0.55
C MET A 103 -2.71 5.43 -1.88
N THR A 104 -2.12 4.23 -1.95
CA THR A 104 -1.54 3.69 -3.19
C THR A 104 -2.61 3.46 -4.26
N ASP A 105 -3.77 2.94 -3.87
CA ASP A 105 -4.91 2.72 -4.77
C ASP A 105 -5.50 4.03 -5.28
N GLU A 106 -5.59 5.05 -4.42
CA GLU A 106 -6.01 6.40 -4.78
C GLU A 106 -5.05 7.06 -5.78
N VAL A 107 -3.73 6.97 -5.55
CA VAL A 107 -2.73 7.45 -6.53
C VAL A 107 -2.89 6.76 -7.88
N MET A 108 -3.10 5.44 -7.89
CA MET A 108 -3.30 4.70 -9.14
C MET A 108 -4.56 5.16 -9.88
N HIS A 109 -5.64 5.43 -9.14
CA HIS A 109 -6.88 5.94 -9.69
C HIS A 109 -6.69 7.34 -10.30
N ASN A 110 -6.06 8.26 -9.57
CA ASN A 110 -5.82 9.63 -10.02
C ASN A 110 -4.90 9.67 -11.26
N ILE A 111 -3.94 8.74 -11.37
CA ILE A 111 -3.14 8.56 -12.58
C ILE A 111 -4.04 8.17 -13.77
N ASP A 112 -4.98 7.25 -13.58
CA ASP A 112 -5.90 6.82 -14.64
C ASP A 112 -6.84 7.94 -15.08
N GLU A 113 -7.38 8.71 -14.13
CA GLU A 113 -8.18 9.90 -14.43
C GLU A 113 -7.39 10.92 -15.24
N CYS A 114 -6.14 11.22 -14.84
CA CYS A 114 -5.28 12.13 -15.59
C CYS A 114 -5.01 11.63 -17.02
N ILE A 115 -4.76 10.33 -17.20
CA ILE A 115 -4.59 9.74 -18.53
C ILE A 115 -5.85 9.95 -19.37
N LEU A 116 -7.03 9.63 -18.83
CA LEU A 116 -8.31 9.80 -19.52
C LEU A 116 -8.58 11.25 -19.91
N GLN A 117 -8.27 12.21 -19.03
CA GLN A 117 -8.43 13.63 -19.32
C GLN A 117 -7.51 14.09 -20.47
N ILE A 118 -6.25 13.63 -20.49
CA ILE A 118 -5.31 13.97 -21.57
C ILE A 118 -5.73 13.31 -22.88
N GLU A 119 -6.11 12.03 -22.84
CA GLU A 119 -6.59 11.30 -24.02
C GLU A 119 -7.86 11.94 -24.59
N GLY A 120 -8.81 12.34 -23.73
CA GLY A 120 -10.02 13.06 -24.13
C GLY A 120 -9.72 14.40 -24.79
N LYS A 121 -8.82 15.21 -24.21
CA LYS A 121 -8.39 16.48 -24.82
C LYS A 121 -7.72 16.26 -26.17
N LEU A 122 -6.87 15.23 -26.30
CA LEU A 122 -6.20 14.87 -27.55
C LEU A 122 -7.19 14.50 -28.66
N LEU A 123 -8.28 13.81 -28.32
CA LEU A 123 -9.32 13.44 -29.28
C LEU A 123 -10.12 14.64 -29.77
N LEU A 124 -10.39 15.62 -28.89
CA LEU A 124 -11.13 16.85 -29.24
C LEU A 124 -10.27 17.88 -30.00
N SER A 125 -8.95 17.75 -29.95
CA SER A 125 -7.99 18.64 -30.63
C SER A 125 -7.55 18.18 -32.03
N ASN A 126 -8.08 17.05 -32.51
CA ASN A 126 -7.93 16.58 -33.89
C ASN A 126 -9.20 16.91 -34.69
#